data_AF-A0A962ECG5-F1
#
_entry.id   AF-A0A962ECG5-F1
#
_cell.length_a   1.000
_cell.length_b   1.000
_cell.length_c   1.000
_cell.angle_alpha   90.00
_cell.angle_beta   90.00
_cell.angle_gamma   90.00
#
_symmetry.space_group_name_H-M   'P 1'
#
loop_
_entity.id
_entity.type
_entity.pdbx_description
1 polymer ?
#
loop_
_entity_poly.entity_id
_entity_poly.type
_entity_poly.pdbx_seq_one_letter_code
_entity_poly.pdbx_strand_id
1 'polypeptide(L)'
;VADLAQQLQRGELIAYRDEATVEEWRRVVAYAVWKLSGERQRQLLADFESITTASHSPTEAMTQLPQCRDPDDQKFLQLAASASATALLSKDRDLLKLARICRRRCGFAILSPSQWGQLDGPARSALQAELSRGRSAVGQTGF
;
A
#
# COMPACT_ATOMS: atom_id res chain seq x y z
N VAL A 1 7.54 15.36 2.61
CA VAL A 1 6.16 14.85 2.43
C VAL A 1 5.41 15.53 1.28
N ALA A 2 5.70 16.80 0.94
CA ALA A 2 5.03 17.59 -0.12
C ALA A 2 5.11 17.05 -1.57
N ASP A 3 5.58 15.81 -1.77
CA ASP A 3 5.99 15.29 -3.08
C ASP A 3 5.16 14.07 -3.54
N LEU A 4 4.68 13.22 -2.62
CA LEU A 4 3.93 12.00 -2.98
C LEU A 4 2.68 12.25 -3.82
N ALA A 5 1.89 13.25 -3.46
CA ALA A 5 0.68 13.60 -4.21
C ALA A 5 1.00 14.09 -5.63
N GLN A 6 2.07 14.88 -5.80
CA GLN A 6 2.51 15.35 -7.11
C GLN A 6 3.04 14.20 -7.96
N GLN A 7 3.83 13.30 -7.37
CA GLN A 7 4.34 12.11 -8.06
C GLN A 7 3.20 11.20 -8.53
N LEU A 8 2.14 11.02 -7.72
CA LEU A 8 0.94 10.28 -8.13
C LEU A 8 0.20 11.00 -9.27
N GLN A 9 0.01 12.32 -9.17
CA GLN A 9 -0.66 13.11 -10.20
C GLN A 9 0.10 13.14 -11.54
N ARG A 10 1.43 13.09 -11.49
CA ARG A 10 2.30 13.00 -12.69
C ARG A 10 2.43 11.59 -13.25
N GLY A 11 1.89 10.57 -12.57
CA GLY A 11 2.02 9.17 -12.96
C GLY A 11 3.43 8.60 -12.73
N GLU A 12 4.27 9.28 -11.96
CA GLU A 12 5.59 8.77 -11.54
C GLU A 12 5.45 7.65 -10.51
N LEU A 13 4.33 7.63 -9.78
CA LEU A 13 3.92 6.55 -8.89
C LEU A 13 2.53 6.05 -9.28
N ILE A 14 2.31 4.77 -9.00
CA ILE A 14 0.99 4.14 -9.07
C ILE A 14 0.59 3.76 -7.65
N ALA A 15 -0.51 4.32 -7.15
CA ALA A 15 -1.14 3.87 -5.93
C ALA A 15 -2.25 2.88 -6.27
N TYR A 16 -2.42 1.86 -5.42
CA TYR A 16 -3.46 0.87 -5.59
C TYR A 16 -4.56 1.03 -4.54
N ARG A 17 -5.77 0.63 -4.92
CA ARG A 17 -6.94 0.52 -4.05
C ARG A 17 -7.70 -0.77 -4.33
N ASP A 18 -8.49 -1.19 -3.37
CA ASP A 18 -9.52 -2.22 -3.48
C ASP A 18 -10.80 -1.73 -2.80
N GLU A 19 -11.83 -2.57 -2.74
CA GLU A 19 -13.09 -2.21 -2.10
C GLU A 19 -12.91 -1.90 -0.61
N ALA A 20 -12.13 -2.69 0.11
CA ALA A 20 -11.95 -2.54 1.56
C ALA A 20 -11.23 -1.23 1.93
N THR A 21 -10.26 -0.79 1.12
CA THR A 21 -9.57 0.51 1.29
C THR A 21 -10.43 1.69 0.85
N VAL A 22 -11.28 1.53 -0.16
CA VAL A 22 -12.29 2.54 -0.52
C VAL A 22 -13.32 2.73 0.60
N GLU A 23 -13.78 1.65 1.22
CA GLU A 23 -14.68 1.73 2.38
C GLU A 23 -14.03 2.40 3.58
N GLU A 24 -12.74 2.12 3.83
CA GLU A 24 -11.98 2.81 4.87
C GLU A 24 -11.94 4.31 4.62
N TRP A 25 -11.63 4.72 3.38
CA TRP A 25 -11.64 6.13 3.00
C TRP A 25 -13.01 6.77 3.22
N ARG A 26 -14.09 6.10 2.79
CA ARG A 26 -15.48 6.57 3.01
C ARG A 26 -15.79 6.75 4.49
N ARG A 27 -15.40 5.80 5.35
CA ARG A 27 -15.56 5.92 6.81
C ARG A 27 -14.79 7.12 7.37
N VAL A 28 -13.52 7.27 6.99
CA VAL A 28 -12.66 8.35 7.49
C VAL A 28 -13.20 9.73 7.11
N VAL A 29 -13.59 9.95 5.84
CA VAL A 29 -14.13 11.26 5.42
C VAL A 29 -15.51 11.55 6.01
N ALA A 30 -16.23 10.53 6.46
CA ALA A 30 -17.52 10.67 7.13
C ALA A 30 -17.40 10.99 8.63
N TYR A 31 -16.20 10.92 9.24
CA TYR A 31 -16.04 11.25 10.65
C TYR A 31 -16.44 12.69 10.95
N ALA A 32 -17.31 12.86 11.96
CA ALA A 32 -17.88 14.15 12.34
C ALA A 32 -16.84 15.22 12.68
N VAL A 33 -15.64 14.79 13.14
CA VAL A 33 -14.51 15.69 13.46
C VAL A 33 -14.11 16.56 12.27
N TRP A 34 -14.28 16.08 11.03
CA TRP A 34 -13.91 16.81 9.82
C TRP A 34 -14.94 17.85 9.38
N LYS A 35 -16.19 17.75 9.87
CA LYS A 35 -17.29 18.67 9.53
C LYS A 35 -17.50 18.84 8.01
N LEU A 36 -17.32 17.77 7.24
CA LEU A 36 -17.45 17.79 5.78
C LEU A 36 -18.90 17.64 5.35
N SER A 37 -19.34 18.43 4.37
CA SER A 37 -20.64 18.23 3.71
C SER A 37 -20.65 16.93 2.91
N GLY A 38 -21.84 16.37 2.67
CA GLY A 38 -21.96 15.17 1.84
C GLY A 38 -21.41 15.36 0.41
N GLU A 39 -21.50 16.58 -0.14
CA GLU A 39 -20.87 16.92 -1.42
C GLU A 39 -19.34 16.87 -1.34
N ARG A 40 -18.75 17.42 -0.28
CA ARG A 40 -17.30 17.40 -0.10
C ARG A 40 -16.77 15.99 0.12
N GLN A 41 -17.50 15.14 0.83
CA GLN A 41 -17.15 13.73 1.00
C GLN A 41 -17.14 12.99 -0.35
N ARG A 42 -18.16 13.21 -1.21
CA ARG A 42 -18.19 12.64 -2.56
C ARG A 42 -17.03 13.11 -3.44
N GLN A 43 -16.68 14.41 -3.37
CA GLN A 43 -15.55 14.94 -4.12
C GLN A 43 -14.23 14.30 -3.68
N LEU A 44 -14.00 14.17 -2.37
CA LEU A 44 -12.79 13.53 -1.84
C LEU A 44 -12.69 12.05 -2.23
N LEU A 45 -13.82 11.35 -2.31
CA LEU A 45 -13.86 9.98 -2.81
C LEU A 45 -13.49 9.93 -4.30
N ALA A 46 -14.07 10.80 -5.12
CA ALA A 46 -13.76 10.87 -6.56
C ALA A 46 -12.29 11.23 -6.79
N ASP A 47 -11.75 12.19 -6.03
CA ASP A 47 -10.34 12.59 -6.10
C ASP A 47 -9.44 11.40 -5.75
N PHE A 48 -9.74 10.68 -4.67
CA PHE A 48 -9.02 9.47 -4.27
C PHE A 48 -9.06 8.37 -5.35
N GLU A 49 -10.25 8.11 -5.92
CA GLU A 49 -10.41 7.13 -6.98
C GLU A 49 -9.70 7.53 -8.28
N SER A 50 -9.57 8.84 -8.57
CA SER A 50 -8.89 9.36 -9.76
C SER A 50 -7.36 9.21 -9.73
N ILE A 51 -6.76 9.20 -8.53
CA ILE A 51 -5.31 9.08 -8.34
C ILE A 51 -4.87 7.67 -7.95
N THR A 52 -5.79 6.70 -7.92
CA THR A 52 -5.53 5.32 -7.54
C THR A 52 -6.01 4.33 -8.60
N THR A 53 -5.28 3.24 -8.74
CA THR A 53 -5.62 2.13 -9.64
C THR A 53 -6.31 1.02 -8.86
N ALA A 54 -7.41 0.49 -9.39
CA ALA A 54 -8.13 -0.59 -8.74
C ALA A 54 -7.41 -1.94 -8.89
N SER A 55 -7.28 -2.68 -7.81
CA SER A 55 -6.76 -4.05 -7.74
C SER A 55 -7.91 -4.98 -7.35
N HIS A 56 -8.09 -6.08 -8.11
CA HIS A 56 -9.27 -6.94 -7.98
C HIS A 56 -8.94 -8.43 -7.88
N SER A 57 -7.67 -8.83 -7.93
CA SER A 57 -7.30 -10.24 -8.03
C SER A 57 -6.68 -10.73 -6.72
N PRO A 58 -7.37 -11.64 -5.98
CA PRO A 58 -6.73 -12.37 -4.92
C PRO A 58 -5.52 -13.13 -5.48
N THR A 59 -4.37 -12.97 -4.85
CA THR A 59 -3.15 -13.72 -5.19
C THR A 59 -2.85 -14.73 -4.10
N GLU A 60 -2.27 -15.88 -4.43
CA GLU A 60 -1.78 -16.86 -3.44
C GLU A 60 -0.86 -16.21 -2.39
N ALA A 61 -0.11 -15.16 -2.79
CA ALA A 61 0.74 -14.38 -1.90
C ALA A 61 0.01 -13.78 -0.68
N MET A 62 -1.32 -13.58 -0.75
CA MET A 62 -2.12 -13.08 0.38
C MET A 62 -2.21 -14.10 1.52
N THR A 63 -2.07 -15.40 1.23
CA THR A 63 -2.19 -16.47 2.24
C THR A 63 -0.94 -16.61 3.13
N GLN A 64 0.19 -16.04 2.71
CA GLN A 64 1.48 -16.16 3.40
C GLN A 64 1.89 -14.89 4.17
N LEU A 65 0.98 -13.93 4.30
CA LEU A 65 1.27 -12.66 4.97
C LEU A 65 1.35 -12.83 6.50
N PRO A 66 2.26 -12.09 7.17
CA PRO A 66 2.24 -12.00 8.61
C PRO A 66 0.92 -11.36 9.07
N GLN A 67 0.45 -11.79 10.24
CA GLN A 67 -0.70 -11.18 10.87
C GLN A 67 -0.30 -9.82 11.45
N CYS A 68 -1.04 -8.78 11.09
CA CYS A 68 -0.97 -7.50 11.78
C CYS A 68 -1.61 -7.63 13.18
N ARG A 69 -1.06 -6.88 14.13
CA ARG A 69 -1.63 -6.85 15.49
C ARG A 69 -3.01 -6.21 15.49
N ASP A 70 -3.18 -5.17 14.69
CA ASP A 70 -4.47 -4.58 14.41
C ASP A 70 -5.13 -5.34 13.24
N PRO A 71 -6.25 -6.06 13.47
CA PRO A 71 -6.91 -6.82 12.41
C PRO A 71 -7.46 -5.93 11.30
N ASP A 72 -7.80 -4.66 11.59
CA ASP A 72 -8.26 -3.73 10.57
C ASP A 72 -7.11 -3.38 9.61
N ASP A 73 -5.86 -3.36 10.07
CA ASP A 73 -4.72 -3.05 9.21
C ASP A 73 -4.27 -4.20 8.30
N GLN A 74 -4.80 -5.42 8.49
CA GLN A 74 -4.45 -6.57 7.66
C GLN A 74 -4.78 -6.35 6.18
N LYS A 75 -5.86 -5.60 5.89
CA LYS A 75 -6.32 -5.32 4.52
C LYS A 75 -5.27 -4.58 3.69
N PHE A 76 -4.43 -3.76 4.31
CA PHE A 76 -3.37 -3.02 3.60
C PHE A 76 -2.21 -3.94 3.16
N LEU A 77 -1.88 -4.94 3.97
CA LEU A 77 -0.89 -5.96 3.59
C LEU A 77 -1.40 -6.81 2.44
N GLN A 78 -2.69 -7.17 2.50
CA GLN A 78 -3.37 -7.95 1.47
C GLN A 78 -3.42 -7.21 0.13
N LEU A 79 -3.78 -5.91 0.15
CA LEU A 79 -3.76 -5.07 -1.05
C LEU A 79 -2.36 -4.92 -1.63
N ALA A 80 -1.34 -4.68 -0.78
CA ALA A 80 0.04 -4.57 -1.25
C ALA A 80 0.53 -5.86 -1.93
N ALA A 81 0.13 -7.03 -1.39
CA ALA A 81 0.42 -8.32 -2.01
C ALA A 81 -0.32 -8.51 -3.32
N SER A 82 -1.64 -8.29 -3.34
CA SER A 82 -2.49 -8.53 -4.51
C SER A 82 -2.09 -7.65 -5.69
N ALA A 83 -1.75 -6.39 -5.42
CA ALA A 83 -1.28 -5.44 -6.41
C ALA A 83 0.19 -5.66 -6.84
N SER A 84 0.90 -6.64 -6.26
CA SER A 84 2.35 -6.80 -6.42
C SER A 84 3.12 -5.49 -6.21
N ALA A 85 2.69 -4.72 -5.21
CA ALA A 85 3.23 -3.39 -4.96
C ALA A 85 4.71 -3.45 -4.60
N THR A 86 5.45 -2.38 -4.90
CA THR A 86 6.86 -2.28 -4.46
C THR A 86 6.94 -1.93 -2.98
N ALA A 87 6.04 -1.06 -2.50
CA ALA A 87 5.99 -0.67 -1.11
C ALA A 87 4.57 -0.37 -0.62
N LEU A 88 4.31 -0.71 0.63
CA LEU A 88 3.21 -0.18 1.44
C LEU A 88 3.75 1.00 2.26
N LEU A 89 3.20 2.19 2.04
CA LEU A 89 3.57 3.38 2.79
C LEU A 89 2.64 3.56 4.00
N SER A 90 3.20 3.59 5.22
CA SER A 90 2.41 3.75 6.44
C SER A 90 3.13 4.56 7.52
N LYS A 91 2.37 5.29 8.33
CA LYS A 91 2.84 5.90 9.58
C LYS A 91 2.44 5.07 10.81
N ASP A 92 1.65 4.03 10.62
CA ASP A 92 1.17 3.18 11.70
C ASP A 92 2.32 2.34 12.28
N ARG A 93 2.36 2.23 13.60
CA ARG A 93 3.46 1.56 14.31
C ARG A 93 3.38 0.04 14.22
N ASP A 94 2.19 -0.53 14.20
CA ASP A 94 2.01 -1.98 14.13
C ASP A 94 2.31 -2.51 12.72
N LEU A 95 1.93 -1.77 11.67
CA LEU A 95 2.40 -2.04 10.30
C LEU A 95 3.92 -1.88 10.17
N LEU A 96 4.51 -0.81 10.71
CA LEU A 96 5.97 -0.58 10.61
C LEU A 96 6.79 -1.65 11.33
N LYS A 97 6.28 -2.27 12.40
CA LYS A 97 6.95 -3.42 13.05
C LYS A 97 7.08 -4.63 12.12
N LEU A 98 6.21 -4.76 11.13
CA LEU A 98 6.24 -5.84 10.15
C LEU A 98 7.25 -5.60 9.01
N ALA A 99 7.87 -4.42 8.91
CA ALA A 99 8.73 -4.05 7.79
C ALA A 99 9.85 -5.07 7.52
N ARG A 100 10.52 -5.56 8.58
CA ARG A 100 11.64 -6.52 8.45
C ARG A 100 11.21 -7.91 8.01
N ILE A 101 10.02 -8.36 8.41
CA ILE A 101 9.49 -9.66 7.96
C ILE A 101 8.94 -9.53 6.54
N CYS A 102 8.23 -8.44 6.23
CA CYS A 102 7.67 -8.27 4.90
C CYS A 102 8.70 -8.03 3.81
N ARG A 103 9.77 -7.31 4.11
CA ARG A 103 10.91 -7.16 3.18
C ARG A 103 11.46 -8.50 2.69
N ARG A 104 11.38 -9.54 3.52
CA ARG A 104 11.90 -10.88 3.20
C ARG A 104 10.85 -11.84 2.65
N ARG A 105 9.58 -11.68 3.02
CA ARG A 105 8.54 -12.71 2.79
C ARG A 105 7.30 -12.23 2.04
N CYS A 106 6.98 -10.93 2.07
CA CYS A 106 5.71 -10.43 1.53
C CYS A 106 5.82 -10.00 0.05
N GLY A 107 7.03 -9.93 -0.52
CA GLY A 107 7.23 -9.44 -1.88
C GLY A 107 7.06 -7.92 -2.03
N PHE A 108 6.92 -7.18 -0.93
CA PHE A 108 6.88 -5.71 -0.87
C PHE A 108 7.59 -5.21 0.40
N ALA A 109 8.01 -3.95 0.39
CA ALA A 109 8.54 -3.28 1.59
C ALA A 109 7.44 -2.52 2.35
N ILE A 110 7.56 -2.39 3.68
CA ILE A 110 6.75 -1.45 4.45
C ILE A 110 7.65 -0.28 4.83
N LEU A 111 7.27 0.94 4.47
CA LEU A 111 8.08 2.15 4.65
C LEU A 111 7.22 3.28 5.19
N SER A 112 7.81 4.18 5.97
CA SER A 112 7.18 5.47 6.26
C SER A 112 7.29 6.42 5.07
N PRO A 113 6.40 7.44 4.96
CA PRO A 113 6.55 8.49 3.94
C PRO A 113 7.90 9.21 4.01
N SER A 114 8.50 9.30 5.19
CA SER A 114 9.84 9.87 5.37
C SER A 114 10.92 8.98 4.77
N GLN A 115 10.87 7.66 5.05
CA GLN A 115 11.80 6.70 4.46
C GLN A 115 11.67 6.65 2.93
N TRP A 116 10.45 6.68 2.39
CA TRP A 116 10.25 6.75 0.94
C TRP A 116 10.88 8.00 0.32
N GLY A 117 10.69 9.16 0.96
CA GLY A 117 11.26 10.43 0.49
C GLY A 117 12.80 10.47 0.53
N GLN A 118 13.44 9.60 1.30
CA GLN A 118 14.90 9.45 1.35
C GLN A 118 15.45 8.50 0.28
N LEU A 119 14.60 7.69 -0.37
CA LEU A 119 15.01 6.84 -1.48
C LEU A 119 15.03 7.66 -2.76
N ASP A 120 16.19 7.76 -3.41
CA ASP A 120 16.34 8.32 -4.75
C ASP A 120 15.95 7.30 -5.84
N GLY A 121 16.04 7.69 -7.11
CA GLY A 121 15.72 6.83 -8.26
C GLY A 121 16.47 5.49 -8.22
N PRO A 122 17.81 5.49 -8.16
CA PRO A 122 18.60 4.26 -8.04
C PRO A 122 18.21 3.37 -6.86
N ALA A 123 17.98 3.94 -5.68
CA ALA A 123 17.58 3.17 -4.50
C ALA A 123 16.19 2.53 -4.67
N ARG A 124 15.24 3.23 -5.32
CA ARG A 124 13.92 2.69 -5.65
C ARG A 124 14.01 1.55 -6.68
N SER A 125 14.86 1.68 -7.69
CA SER A 125 15.10 0.59 -8.67
C SER A 125 15.76 -0.63 -8.02
N ALA A 126 16.74 -0.42 -7.14
CA ALA A 126 17.40 -1.51 -6.40
C ALA A 126 16.40 -2.25 -5.48
N LEU A 127 15.54 -1.51 -4.79
CA LEU A 127 14.42 -2.05 -4.01
C LEU A 127 13.54 -2.97 -4.87
N GLN A 128 13.11 -2.48 -6.03
CA GLN A 128 12.26 -3.26 -6.93
C GLN A 128 12.95 -4.53 -7.42
N ALA A 129 14.24 -4.45 -7.76
CA ALA A 129 15.03 -5.61 -8.20
C ALA A 129 15.24 -6.65 -7.09
N GLU A 130 15.46 -6.22 -5.85
CA GLU A 130 15.54 -7.12 -4.68
C GLU A 130 14.23 -7.89 -4.48
N LEU A 131 13.09 -7.19 -4.51
CA LEU A 131 11.78 -7.79 -4.30
C LEU A 131 11.39 -8.74 -5.45
N SER A 132 11.75 -8.42 -6.70
CA SER A 132 11.53 -9.30 -7.84
C SER A 132 12.32 -10.61 -7.75
N ARG A 133 13.55 -10.58 -7.24
CA ARG A 133 14.34 -11.81 -7.00
C ARG A 133 13.71 -12.71 -5.93
N GLY A 134 13.12 -12.13 -4.89
CA GLY A 134 12.41 -12.88 -3.84
C GLY A 134 11.13 -13.55 -4.34
N ARG A 135 10.38 -12.90 -5.24
CA ARG A 135 9.15 -13.45 -5.83
C ARG A 135 9.38 -14.67 -6.71
N SER A 136 10.45 -14.67 -7.52
CA SER A 136 10.80 -15.82 -8.37
C SER A 136 11.21 -17.07 -7.59
N ALA A 137 11.69 -16.92 -6.35
CA ALA A 137 12.10 -18.05 -5.50
C ALA A 137 10.91 -18.74 -4.79
N VAL A 138 9.83 -18.02 -4.51
CA VAL A 138 8.64 -18.56 -3.82
C VAL A 138 7.82 -19.49 -4.72
N GLY A 139 7.94 -19.37 -6.06
CA GLY A 139 7.24 -20.22 -7.02
C GLY A 139 7.85 -21.60 -7.28
N GLN A 140 8.94 -22.00 -6.61
CA GLN A 140 9.63 -23.29 -6.86
C GLN A 140 9.60 -24.28 -5.70
N THR A 141 9.01 -23.96 -4.54
CA THR A 141 8.88 -24.92 -3.44
C THR A 141 7.42 -25.29 -3.23
N GLY A 142 6.91 -26.13 -4.13
CA GLY A 142 5.71 -26.93 -3.90
C GLY A 142 6.10 -28.27 -3.30
N PHE A 143 5.56 -28.58 -2.13
CA PHE A 143 5.34 -29.93 -1.62
C PHE A 143 3.99 -29.94 -0.91
#